data_AF-A0A969Z5Y5-F1
#
_entry.id   AF-A0A969Z5Y5-F1
#
_cell.length_a   1.000
_cell.length_b   1.000
_cell.length_c   1.000
_cell.angle_alpha   90.00
_cell.angle_beta   90.00
_cell.angle_gamma   90.00
#
_symmetry.space_group_name_H-M   'P 1'
#
loop_
_entity.id
_entity.type
_entity.pdbx_description
1 polymer ?
#
loop_
_entity_poly.entity_id
_entity_poly.type
_entity_poly.pdbx_seq_one_letter_code
_entity_poly.pdbx_strand_id
1 'polypeptide(L)'
;MLPKILISDLNKRRERRIYEQLERRAAGRYEVFQLTDEPAETDFDLILCPESKTADHHKMSPDAVILTWEQEFKSPLLVSEIDQRLTEQIETWRQREHSLPEGKNAGLALVFCFDHNLKERWVPAYLKALQNQGVMAIYLPLMPLYRVPDLEEHQVGPQLTDLLLSLDQVESAISRNIGHYLIMHKHGYHTFRLPQQADDLISCPPHLLRKLLLEIKDYISKLADPALALIDCEGLGLETTVRLAQLCDILYIDAVTAESGRGIVARRELAKFLAALPSSVNFRVLNEVKL
;
A
#
# COMPACT_ATOMS: atom_id res chain seq x y z
N MET A 1 -16.74 -4.53 2.25
CA MET A 1 -17.56 -4.08 3.41
C MET A 1 -17.82 -2.60 3.24
N LEU A 2 -18.90 -2.07 3.84
CA LEU A 2 -19.13 -0.62 3.83
C LEU A 2 -18.27 0.05 4.90
N PRO A 3 -17.66 1.22 4.61
CA PRO A 3 -16.92 1.96 5.62
C PRO A 3 -17.81 2.37 6.80
N LYS A 4 -17.36 2.14 8.03
CA LYS A 4 -18.05 2.46 9.28
C LYS A 4 -17.60 3.82 9.80
N ILE A 5 -18.53 4.74 9.97
CA ILE A 5 -18.28 6.14 10.32
C ILE A 5 -18.91 6.43 11.67
N LEU A 6 -18.10 6.80 12.65
CA LEU A 6 -18.59 7.23 13.96
C LEU A 6 -18.77 8.74 13.99
N ILE A 7 -19.91 9.20 14.52
CA ILE A 7 -20.19 10.60 14.80
C ILE A 7 -20.27 10.78 16.31
N SER A 8 -19.44 11.67 16.85
CA SER A 8 -19.31 11.89 18.29
C SER A 8 -19.31 13.37 18.66
N ASP A 9 -19.83 13.62 19.88
CA ASP A 9 -19.58 14.84 20.66
C ASP A 9 -20.12 16.12 20.02
N LEU A 10 -21.37 15.99 19.54
CA LEU A 10 -22.27 17.12 19.35
C LEU A 10 -23.29 17.11 20.50
N ASN A 11 -24.05 18.19 20.68
CA ASN A 11 -25.18 18.10 21.61
C ASN A 11 -26.12 16.96 21.13
N LYS A 12 -26.69 16.17 22.04
CA LYS A 12 -27.44 14.94 21.69
C LYS A 12 -28.52 15.16 20.61
N ARG A 13 -29.13 16.35 20.58
CA ARG A 13 -30.15 16.71 19.57
C ARG A 13 -29.55 16.97 18.18
N ARG A 14 -28.42 17.66 18.12
CA ARG A 14 -27.70 18.02 16.89
C ARG A 14 -26.99 16.80 16.32
N GLU A 15 -26.39 15.97 17.18
CA GLU A 15 -25.78 14.70 16.81
C GLU A 15 -26.80 13.79 16.13
N ARG A 16 -27.94 13.56 16.79
CA ARG A 16 -29.04 12.75 16.26
C ARG A 16 -29.56 13.29 14.93
N ARG A 17 -29.69 14.61 14.79
CA ARG A 17 -30.14 15.25 13.55
C ARG A 17 -29.13 15.09 12.40
N ILE A 18 -27.84 15.14 12.68
CA ILE A 18 -26.78 14.94 11.68
C ILE A 18 -26.71 13.46 11.30
N TYR A 19 -26.73 12.56 12.29
CA TYR A 19 -26.82 11.12 12.11
C TYR A 19 -27.97 10.71 11.19
N GLU A 20 -29.21 11.07 11.53
CA GLU A 20 -30.40 10.70 10.76
C GLU A 20 -30.36 11.23 9.30
N GLN A 21 -29.71 12.37 9.07
CA GLN A 21 -29.56 12.92 7.72
C GLN A 21 -28.43 12.27 6.92
N LEU A 22 -27.32 11.91 7.57
CA LEU A 22 -26.23 11.19 6.92
C LEU A 22 -26.61 9.75 6.62
N GLU A 23 -27.31 9.06 7.53
CA GLU A 23 -27.83 7.70 7.30
C GLU A 23 -28.71 7.65 6.04
N ARG A 24 -29.60 8.65 5.86
CA ARG A 24 -30.43 8.77 4.65
C ARG A 24 -29.63 9.05 3.38
N ARG A 25 -28.52 9.80 3.50
CA ARG A 25 -27.64 10.17 2.37
C ARG A 25 -26.62 9.09 2.05
N ALA A 26 -26.30 8.22 3.00
CA ALA A 26 -25.32 7.18 2.85
C ALA A 26 -25.68 6.30 1.64
N ALA A 27 -26.96 5.96 1.45
CA ALA A 27 -27.45 5.23 0.28
C ALA A 27 -26.63 3.96 -0.02
N GLY A 28 -26.17 3.26 1.02
CA GLY A 28 -25.31 2.08 0.90
C GLY A 28 -23.85 2.40 0.53
N ARG A 29 -23.38 3.63 0.67
CA ARG A 29 -21.97 4.02 0.45
C ARG A 29 -21.10 3.85 1.70
N TYR A 30 -21.69 3.96 2.88
CA TYR A 30 -21.06 3.83 4.21
C TYR A 30 -22.12 3.53 5.28
N GLU A 31 -21.69 3.10 6.45
CA GLU A 31 -22.53 2.90 7.65
C GLU A 31 -22.22 4.00 8.67
N VAL A 32 -23.26 4.59 9.27
CA VAL A 32 -23.09 5.66 10.26
C VAL A 32 -23.43 5.12 11.65
N PHE A 33 -22.58 5.40 12.63
CA PHE A 33 -22.72 5.01 14.02
C PHE A 33 -22.77 6.24 14.92
N GLN A 34 -23.56 6.14 15.98
CA GLN A 34 -23.64 7.13 17.04
C GLN A 34 -23.06 6.50 18.32
N LEU A 35 -22.31 7.27 19.10
CA LEU A 35 -21.78 6.83 20.39
C LEU A 35 -22.89 6.83 21.46
N THR A 36 -23.83 5.90 21.36
CA THR A 36 -24.89 5.70 22.36
C THR A 36 -24.77 4.32 22.96
N ASP A 37 -24.13 4.30 24.13
CA ASP A 37 -24.08 3.25 25.16
C ASP A 37 -23.71 1.82 24.71
N GLU A 38 -22.58 1.38 25.24
CA GLU A 38 -21.81 0.14 25.00
C GLU A 38 -20.93 0.15 23.73
N PRO A 39 -19.60 0.32 23.88
CA PRO A 39 -18.67 0.08 22.78
C PRO A 39 -18.64 -1.43 22.54
N ALA A 40 -19.56 -1.93 21.71
CA ALA A 40 -19.32 -3.19 21.03
C ALA A 40 -17.98 -3.05 20.29
N GLU A 41 -17.13 -4.08 20.36
CA GLU A 41 -15.84 -4.21 19.66
C GLU A 41 -15.98 -3.96 18.15
N THR A 42 -16.14 -2.69 17.78
CA THR A 42 -16.41 -2.26 16.42
C THR A 42 -15.30 -1.32 16.05
N ASP A 43 -14.38 -1.81 15.22
CA ASP A 43 -13.41 -0.94 14.59
C ASP A 43 -14.13 0.00 13.62
N PHE A 44 -13.80 1.28 13.70
CA PHE A 44 -14.35 2.33 12.85
C PHE A 44 -13.33 2.73 11.80
N ASP A 45 -13.81 3.02 10.61
CA ASP A 45 -12.96 3.47 9.52
C ASP A 45 -12.72 4.98 9.57
N LEU A 46 -13.74 5.74 9.98
CA LEU A 46 -13.69 7.19 10.13
C LEU A 46 -14.33 7.60 11.45
N ILE A 47 -13.76 8.58 12.14
CA ILE A 47 -14.36 9.20 13.32
C ILE A 47 -14.46 10.71 13.13
N LEU A 48 -15.67 11.24 13.27
CA LEU A 48 -15.96 12.67 13.34
C LEU A 48 -16.14 13.09 14.81
N CYS A 49 -15.24 13.90 15.35
CA CYS A 49 -15.29 14.35 16.74
C CYS A 49 -14.70 15.77 16.93
N PRO A 50 -14.88 16.43 18.08
CA PRO A 50 -14.17 17.66 18.41
C PRO A 50 -12.68 17.38 18.64
N GLU A 51 -11.86 18.38 18.35
CA GLU A 51 -10.40 18.32 18.51
C GLU A 51 -9.98 17.84 19.92
N SER A 52 -10.73 18.22 20.96
CA SER A 52 -10.48 17.82 22.35
C SER A 52 -10.57 16.31 22.62
N LYS A 53 -11.24 15.53 21.76
CA LYS A 53 -11.45 14.08 21.95
C LYS A 53 -10.64 13.20 21.00
N THR A 54 -9.80 13.80 20.15
CA THR A 54 -8.96 13.08 19.19
C THR A 54 -8.13 11.98 19.86
N ALA A 55 -7.51 12.29 21.02
CA ALA A 55 -6.64 11.34 21.73
C ALA A 55 -7.39 10.12 22.31
N ASP A 56 -8.65 10.30 22.71
CA ASP A 56 -9.46 9.22 23.28
C ASP A 56 -9.97 8.29 22.17
N HIS A 57 -10.40 8.86 21.05
CA HIS A 57 -10.85 8.09 19.89
C HIS A 57 -9.70 7.37 19.18
N HIS A 58 -8.49 7.94 19.16
CA HIS A 58 -7.32 7.26 18.61
C HIS A 58 -6.89 6.04 19.44
N LYS A 59 -7.13 6.05 20.77
CA LYS A 59 -6.93 4.86 21.61
C LYS A 59 -7.98 3.77 21.34
N MET A 60 -9.20 4.19 21.00
CA MET A 60 -10.32 3.28 20.74
C MET A 60 -10.21 2.61 19.38
N SER A 61 -9.76 3.34 18.35
CA SER A 61 -9.50 2.79 17.02
C SER A 61 -8.24 3.43 16.45
N PRO A 62 -7.07 2.78 16.60
CA PRO A 62 -5.78 3.35 16.22
C PRO A 62 -5.62 3.55 14.72
N ASP A 63 -6.33 2.75 13.91
CA ASP A 63 -6.25 2.78 12.45
C ASP A 63 -7.35 3.65 11.80
N ALA A 64 -8.24 4.24 12.61
CA ALA A 64 -9.31 5.10 12.10
C ALA A 64 -8.80 6.47 11.65
N VAL A 65 -9.33 6.98 10.54
CA VAL A 65 -9.09 8.37 10.13
C VAL A 65 -9.95 9.28 11.01
N ILE A 66 -9.33 10.19 11.76
CA ILE A 66 -10.04 11.14 12.62
C ILE A 66 -10.12 12.49 11.92
N LEU A 67 -11.34 12.97 11.68
CA LEU A 67 -11.61 14.31 11.18
C LEU A 67 -12.24 15.13 12.31
N THR A 68 -11.69 16.32 12.56
CA THR A 68 -12.17 17.17 13.63
C THR A 68 -13.17 18.21 13.13
N TRP A 69 -14.20 18.51 13.93
CA TRP A 69 -15.22 19.48 13.54
C TRP A 69 -14.64 20.86 13.26
N GLU A 70 -13.68 21.28 14.09
CA GLU A 70 -13.10 22.62 14.10
C GLU A 70 -12.14 22.86 12.93
N GLN A 71 -11.45 21.81 12.46
CA GLN A 71 -10.48 21.93 11.37
C GLN A 71 -11.12 21.73 10.00
N GLU A 72 -12.08 20.80 9.89
CA GLU A 72 -12.61 20.36 8.59
C GLU A 72 -13.88 21.09 8.15
N PHE A 73 -14.63 21.70 9.08
CA PHE A 73 -15.96 22.26 8.77
C PHE A 73 -16.15 23.69 9.29
N LYS A 74 -16.89 24.49 8.52
CA LYS A 74 -17.26 25.85 8.92
C LYS A 74 -18.52 25.83 9.79
N SER A 75 -18.56 26.69 10.80
CA SER A 75 -19.78 26.89 11.60
C SER A 75 -20.76 27.80 10.85
N PRO A 76 -22.05 27.46 10.76
CA PRO A 76 -22.69 26.26 11.32
C PRO A 76 -22.48 25.01 10.46
N LEU A 77 -22.17 23.87 11.10
CA LEU A 77 -22.02 22.57 10.44
C LEU A 77 -23.21 22.25 9.52
N LEU A 78 -22.95 22.09 8.22
CA LEU A 78 -23.93 21.67 7.22
C LEU A 78 -23.73 20.19 6.88
N VAL A 79 -24.83 19.42 6.88
CA VAL A 79 -24.77 17.98 6.57
C VAL A 79 -24.29 17.70 5.14
N SER A 80 -24.56 18.61 4.20
CA SER A 80 -24.05 18.50 2.83
C SER A 80 -22.53 18.61 2.75
N GLU A 81 -21.91 19.47 3.57
CA GLU A 81 -20.45 19.61 3.63
C GLU A 81 -19.83 18.37 4.27
N ILE A 82 -20.46 17.84 5.32
CA ILE A 82 -20.03 16.57 5.95
C ILE A 82 -20.12 15.42 4.95
N ASP A 83 -21.27 15.23 4.29
CA ASP A 83 -21.47 14.16 3.30
C ASP A 83 -20.50 14.27 2.11
N GLN A 84 -20.23 15.50 1.62
CA GLN A 84 -19.24 15.72 0.57
C GLN A 84 -17.85 15.30 1.05
N ARG A 85 -17.42 15.75 2.22
CA ARG A 85 -16.10 15.42 2.77
C ARG A 85 -15.94 13.93 3.03
N LEU A 86 -16.98 13.28 3.54
CA LEU A 86 -17.01 11.83 3.71
C LEU A 86 -16.92 11.13 2.36
N THR A 87 -17.64 11.60 1.35
CA THR A 87 -17.59 11.03 -0.01
C THR A 87 -16.19 11.17 -0.61
N GLU A 88 -15.54 12.33 -0.50
CA GLU A 88 -14.16 12.55 -0.95
C GLU A 88 -13.19 11.59 -0.25
N GLN A 89 -13.32 11.40 1.06
CA GLN A 89 -12.47 10.46 1.82
C GLN A 89 -12.73 9.01 1.43
N ILE A 90 -13.99 8.62 1.27
CA ILE A 90 -14.36 7.28 0.83
C ILE A 90 -13.91 7.01 -0.60
N GLU A 91 -14.01 7.99 -1.50
CA GLU A 91 -13.50 7.89 -2.86
C GLU A 91 -11.98 7.79 -2.86
N THR A 92 -11.30 8.57 -2.03
CA THR A 92 -9.84 8.46 -1.81
C THR A 92 -9.48 7.06 -1.30
N TRP A 93 -10.24 6.52 -0.35
CA TRP A 93 -10.06 5.15 0.12
C TRP A 93 -10.31 4.11 -0.96
N ARG A 94 -11.40 4.24 -1.72
CA ARG A 94 -11.71 3.32 -2.83
C ARG A 94 -10.64 3.37 -3.91
N GLN A 95 -10.12 4.55 -4.25
CA GLN A 95 -9.00 4.71 -5.17
C GLN A 95 -7.69 4.12 -4.61
N ARG A 96 -7.53 4.08 -3.29
CA ARG A 96 -6.42 3.40 -2.60
C ARG A 96 -6.63 1.89 -2.46
N GLU A 97 -7.88 1.42 -2.39
CA GLU A 97 -8.27 0.00 -2.40
C GLU A 97 -8.11 -0.63 -3.79
N HIS A 98 -8.20 0.17 -4.86
CA HIS A 98 -7.89 -0.32 -6.20
C HIS A 98 -6.40 -0.64 -6.26
N SER A 99 -6.10 -1.94 -6.31
CA SER A 99 -4.74 -2.47 -6.39
C SER A 99 -4.00 -2.03 -7.65
N LEU A 100 -4.73 -1.69 -8.71
CA LEU A 100 -4.21 -1.14 -9.97
C LEU A 100 -4.73 0.28 -10.18
N PRO A 101 -3.94 1.20 -10.79
CA PRO A 101 -4.44 2.51 -11.19
C PRO A 101 -5.60 2.39 -12.19
N GLU A 102 -6.53 3.36 -12.17
CA GLU A 102 -7.70 3.35 -13.06
C GLU A 102 -7.32 3.13 -14.54
N GLY A 103 -8.05 2.23 -15.21
CA GLY A 103 -7.84 1.91 -16.62
C GLY A 103 -6.60 1.05 -16.93
N LYS A 104 -5.84 0.60 -15.93
CA LYS A 104 -4.71 -0.32 -16.11
C LYS A 104 -5.07 -1.75 -15.73
N ASN A 105 -4.75 -2.69 -16.62
CA ASN A 105 -4.76 -4.12 -16.33
C ASN A 105 -3.44 -4.62 -15.76
N ALA A 106 -2.38 -3.81 -15.77
CA ALA A 106 -1.07 -4.20 -15.28
C ALA A 106 -0.37 -3.05 -14.56
N GLY A 107 0.36 -3.36 -13.49
CA GLY A 107 1.09 -2.34 -12.73
C GLY A 107 2.31 -2.86 -11.98
N LEU A 108 3.25 -1.97 -11.74
CA LEU A 108 4.35 -2.17 -10.79
C LEU A 108 4.09 -1.36 -9.52
N ALA A 109 4.20 -2.01 -8.36
CA ALA A 109 4.19 -1.37 -7.06
C ALA A 109 5.52 -1.56 -6.37
N LEU A 110 6.01 -0.56 -5.64
CA LEU A 110 7.22 -0.68 -4.80
C LEU A 110 6.88 -0.41 -3.35
N VAL A 111 7.44 -1.21 -2.43
CA VAL A 111 7.33 -1.00 -0.98
C VAL A 111 8.66 -0.44 -0.47
N PHE A 112 8.59 0.74 0.17
CA PHE A 112 9.72 1.38 0.84
C PHE A 112 9.32 1.75 2.27
N CYS A 113 9.72 0.90 3.22
CA CYS A 113 9.28 0.98 4.61
C CYS A 113 10.48 1.07 5.55
N PHE A 114 10.41 1.95 6.56
CA PHE A 114 11.40 2.04 7.63
C PHE A 114 11.08 1.09 8.79
N ASP A 115 9.80 0.81 9.05
CA ASP A 115 9.35 -0.18 10.04
C ASP A 115 9.27 -1.59 9.44
N HIS A 116 10.23 -2.44 9.78
CA HIS A 116 10.29 -3.83 9.33
C HIS A 116 9.06 -4.65 9.78
N ASN A 117 8.60 -4.46 11.02
CA ASN A 117 7.49 -5.25 11.58
C ASN A 117 6.15 -4.88 10.95
N LEU A 118 6.00 -3.61 10.56
CA LEU A 118 4.84 -3.17 9.79
C LEU A 118 4.83 -3.84 8.41
N LYS A 119 5.96 -3.79 7.70
CA LYS A 119 6.09 -4.40 6.37
C LYS A 119 5.85 -5.91 6.39
N GLU A 120 6.45 -6.61 7.35
CA GLU A 120 6.34 -8.07 7.50
C GLU A 120 4.87 -8.52 7.66
N ARG A 121 4.04 -7.72 8.34
CA ARG A 121 2.60 -7.97 8.47
C ARG A 121 1.82 -7.53 7.23
N TRP A 122 2.17 -6.39 6.65
CA TRP A 122 1.42 -5.78 5.56
C TRP A 122 1.58 -6.52 4.23
N VAL A 123 2.80 -6.92 3.85
CA VAL A 123 3.08 -7.53 2.54
C VAL A 123 2.26 -8.83 2.32
N PRO A 124 2.25 -9.81 3.24
CA PRO A 124 1.44 -11.01 3.08
C PRO A 124 -0.07 -10.71 2.99
N ALA A 125 -0.56 -9.76 3.80
CA ALA A 125 -1.96 -9.36 3.80
C ALA A 125 -2.33 -8.68 2.46
N TYR A 126 -1.47 -7.82 1.92
CA TYR A 126 -1.70 -7.16 0.63
C TYR A 126 -1.65 -8.14 -0.54
N LEU A 127 -0.70 -9.07 -0.55
CA LEU A 127 -0.66 -10.14 -1.55
C LEU A 127 -1.94 -10.99 -1.54
N LYS A 128 -2.49 -11.29 -0.36
CA LYS A 128 -3.76 -11.99 -0.22
C LYS A 128 -4.95 -11.15 -0.69
N ALA A 129 -4.96 -9.85 -0.39
CA ALA A 129 -5.99 -8.93 -0.86
C ALA A 129 -6.04 -8.86 -2.39
N LEU A 130 -4.88 -8.81 -3.06
CA LEU A 130 -4.78 -8.86 -4.53
C LEU A 130 -5.46 -10.10 -5.11
N GLN A 131 -5.21 -11.26 -4.52
CA GLN A 131 -5.79 -12.52 -4.97
C GLN A 131 -7.30 -12.56 -4.81
N ASN A 132 -7.80 -12.06 -3.67
CA ASN A 132 -9.24 -11.96 -3.43
C ASN A 132 -9.93 -11.03 -4.44
N GLN A 133 -9.20 -10.07 -5.01
CA GLN A 133 -9.65 -9.18 -6.08
C GLN A 133 -9.49 -9.79 -7.49
N GLY A 134 -9.00 -11.02 -7.60
CA GLY A 134 -8.73 -11.68 -8.88
C GLY A 134 -7.51 -11.12 -9.62
N VAL A 135 -6.62 -10.40 -8.92
CA VAL A 135 -5.38 -9.86 -9.49
C VAL A 135 -4.26 -10.88 -9.34
N MET A 136 -3.58 -11.21 -10.44
CA MET A 136 -2.35 -12.00 -10.41
C MET A 136 -1.25 -11.19 -9.72
N ALA A 137 -0.89 -11.60 -8.52
CA ALA A 137 0.20 -10.99 -7.77
C ALA A 137 1.55 -11.63 -8.09
N ILE A 138 2.55 -10.81 -8.43
CA ILE A 138 3.96 -11.21 -8.49
C ILE A 138 4.69 -10.50 -7.34
N TYR A 139 5.36 -11.23 -6.47
CA TYR A 139 6.22 -10.68 -5.43
C TYR A 139 7.69 -10.80 -5.84
N LEU A 140 8.41 -9.68 -5.85
CA LEU A 140 9.85 -9.65 -6.14
C LEU A 140 10.61 -9.10 -4.93
N PRO A 141 11.21 -9.98 -4.11
CA PRO A 141 12.09 -9.56 -3.03
C PRO A 141 13.49 -9.21 -3.56
N LEU A 142 13.75 -7.93 -3.79
CA LEU A 142 15.08 -7.37 -4.05
C LEU A 142 15.78 -6.99 -2.74
N MET A 143 15.88 -7.97 -1.84
CA MET A 143 16.41 -7.78 -0.49
C MET A 143 17.68 -8.60 -0.30
N PRO A 144 18.86 -7.97 -0.15
CA PRO A 144 20.13 -8.67 0.06
C PRO A 144 20.15 -9.76 1.13
N LEU A 145 19.50 -9.53 2.27
CA LEU A 145 19.50 -10.48 3.39
C LEU A 145 18.30 -11.43 3.39
N TYR A 146 17.46 -11.37 2.35
CA TYR A 146 16.34 -12.29 2.12
C TYR A 146 15.51 -12.61 3.37
N ARG A 147 15.20 -11.57 4.15
CA ARG A 147 14.26 -11.65 5.27
C ARG A 147 12.82 -11.70 4.76
N VAL A 148 12.55 -12.69 3.92
CA VAL A 148 11.21 -12.96 3.39
C VAL A 148 10.63 -14.10 4.23
N PRO A 149 9.58 -13.84 5.02
CA PRO A 149 8.94 -14.89 5.79
C PRO A 149 8.40 -15.97 4.85
N ASP A 150 8.51 -17.23 5.28
CA ASP A 150 7.92 -18.39 4.59
C ASP A 150 8.41 -18.68 3.16
N LEU A 151 9.52 -18.08 2.72
CA LEU A 151 10.04 -18.32 1.39
C LEU A 151 10.79 -19.66 1.33
N GLU A 152 10.09 -20.69 0.86
CA GLU A 152 10.64 -22.03 0.68
C GLU A 152 11.51 -22.13 -0.59
N GLU A 153 12.71 -22.69 -0.44
CA GLU A 153 13.59 -22.94 -1.56
C GLU A 153 13.03 -24.07 -2.43
N HIS A 154 12.62 -23.73 -3.64
CA HIS A 154 12.28 -24.71 -4.66
C HIS A 154 13.57 -25.29 -5.23
N GLN A 155 13.67 -26.61 -5.42
CA GLN A 155 14.91 -27.26 -5.87
C GLN A 155 15.16 -27.18 -7.39
N VAL A 156 14.10 -26.96 -8.19
CA VAL A 156 14.15 -27.11 -9.66
C VAL A 156 13.81 -25.78 -10.34
N GLY A 157 14.47 -25.51 -11.48
CA GLY A 157 14.23 -24.35 -12.34
C GLY A 157 15.43 -23.39 -12.40
N PRO A 158 15.30 -22.25 -13.08
CA PRO A 158 16.28 -21.17 -13.01
C PRO A 158 16.07 -20.29 -11.77
N GLN A 159 17.15 -19.69 -11.27
CA GLN A 159 17.17 -18.77 -10.13
C GLN A 159 17.14 -17.31 -10.58
N LEU A 160 16.91 -16.38 -9.64
CA LEU A 160 17.01 -14.95 -9.92
C LEU A 160 18.41 -14.56 -10.41
N THR A 161 19.48 -15.19 -9.92
CA THR A 161 20.85 -14.97 -10.41
C THR A 161 20.97 -15.29 -11.89
N ASP A 162 20.40 -16.42 -12.35
CA ASP A 162 20.42 -16.80 -13.77
C ASP A 162 19.70 -15.76 -14.64
N LEU A 163 18.59 -15.21 -14.14
CA LEU A 163 17.87 -14.14 -14.82
C LEU A 163 18.72 -12.88 -14.90
N LEU A 164 19.33 -12.45 -13.79
CA LEU A 164 20.19 -11.27 -13.76
C LEU A 164 21.40 -11.40 -14.70
N LEU A 165 22.02 -12.58 -14.77
CA LEU A 165 23.10 -12.87 -15.71
C LEU A 165 22.60 -12.83 -17.16
N SER A 166 21.41 -13.35 -17.44
CA SER A 166 20.85 -13.29 -18.80
C SER A 166 20.57 -11.85 -19.26
N LEU A 167 20.13 -10.97 -18.35
CA LEU A 167 19.90 -9.53 -18.60
C LEU A 167 21.17 -8.74 -18.87
N ASP A 168 22.31 -9.25 -18.40
CA ASP A 168 23.63 -8.69 -18.62
C ASP A 168 24.21 -9.11 -19.98
N GLN A 169 23.93 -10.35 -20.41
CA GLN A 169 24.59 -10.97 -21.56
C GLN A 169 23.94 -10.67 -22.94
N VAL A 170 22.65 -10.29 -23.04
CA VAL A 170 21.97 -10.10 -24.34
C VAL A 170 20.88 -9.01 -24.32
N GLU A 171 20.74 -8.24 -25.40
CA GLU A 171 19.64 -7.28 -25.68
C GLU A 171 18.33 -7.95 -26.18
N SER A 172 18.27 -9.28 -26.30
CA SER A 172 17.08 -9.98 -26.80
C SER A 172 15.98 -10.01 -25.76
N ALA A 173 14.73 -9.81 -26.16
CA ALA A 173 13.54 -9.71 -25.29
C ALA A 173 13.37 -10.93 -24.36
N ILE A 174 13.91 -10.83 -23.15
CA ILE A 174 13.79 -11.80 -22.06
C ILE A 174 12.34 -11.84 -21.53
N SER A 175 11.53 -10.82 -21.80
CA SER A 175 10.15 -10.68 -21.32
C SER A 175 9.25 -11.85 -21.71
N ARG A 176 9.48 -12.49 -22.86
CA ARG A 176 8.73 -13.70 -23.26
C ARG A 176 9.07 -14.92 -22.40
N ASN A 177 10.21 -14.89 -21.72
CA ASN A 177 10.73 -15.98 -20.90
C ASN A 177 10.63 -15.71 -19.40
N ILE A 178 10.28 -14.50 -18.95
CA ILE A 178 10.12 -14.17 -17.51
C ILE A 178 9.25 -15.20 -16.78
N GLY A 179 8.17 -15.67 -17.41
CA GLY A 179 7.29 -16.70 -16.84
C GLY A 179 7.99 -18.01 -16.47
N HIS A 180 9.11 -18.37 -17.11
CA HIS A 180 9.88 -19.58 -16.78
C HIS A 180 10.69 -19.44 -15.48
N TYR A 181 10.90 -18.21 -15.01
CA TYR A 181 11.58 -17.90 -13.74
C TYR A 181 10.60 -17.72 -12.58
N LEU A 182 9.30 -17.66 -12.87
CA LEU A 182 8.26 -17.53 -11.87
C LEU A 182 7.89 -18.90 -11.29
N ILE A 183 7.77 -18.94 -9.97
CA ILE A 183 7.25 -20.07 -9.21
C ILE A 183 5.98 -19.62 -8.48
N MET A 184 5.02 -20.53 -8.33
CA MET A 184 3.82 -20.27 -7.54
C MET A 184 4.12 -20.56 -6.07
N HIS A 185 4.01 -19.55 -5.23
CA HIS A 185 4.16 -19.68 -3.79
C HIS A 185 2.99 -20.47 -3.18
N LYS A 186 3.18 -21.09 -2.01
CA LYS A 186 2.13 -21.82 -1.27
C LYS A 186 0.90 -20.97 -0.92
N HIS A 187 1.07 -19.64 -0.88
CA HIS A 187 0.00 -18.67 -0.66
C HIS A 187 -0.66 -18.18 -1.96
N GLY A 188 -0.32 -18.74 -3.12
CA GLY A 188 -0.97 -18.51 -4.41
C GLY A 188 -0.45 -17.31 -5.22
N TYR A 189 0.53 -16.55 -4.72
CA TYR A 189 1.17 -15.47 -5.48
C TYR A 189 2.38 -16.03 -6.22
N HIS A 190 2.80 -15.37 -7.29
CA HIS A 190 4.01 -15.76 -8.02
C HIS A 190 5.24 -15.06 -7.42
N THR A 191 6.37 -15.74 -7.37
CA THR A 191 7.64 -15.14 -6.93
C THR A 191 8.78 -15.71 -7.77
N PHE A 192 9.97 -15.13 -7.63
CA PHE A 192 11.19 -15.67 -8.21
C PHE A 192 11.86 -16.60 -7.21
N ARG A 193 12.56 -17.62 -7.73
CA ARG A 193 13.48 -18.40 -6.90
C ARG A 193 14.61 -17.50 -6.40
N LEU A 194 14.99 -17.71 -5.15
CA LEU A 194 16.11 -17.00 -4.53
C LEU A 194 17.39 -17.12 -5.37
N PRO A 195 18.27 -16.10 -5.33
CA PRO A 195 19.58 -16.18 -5.94
C PRO A 195 20.42 -17.24 -5.22
N GLN A 196 21.51 -17.63 -5.88
CA GLN A 196 22.44 -18.59 -5.31
C GLN A 196 23.14 -18.03 -4.06
N GLN A 197 23.43 -16.72 -4.04
CA GLN A 197 24.09 -16.06 -2.92
C GLN A 197 23.41 -14.72 -2.59
N ALA A 198 23.39 -14.35 -1.31
CA ALA A 198 22.92 -13.04 -0.84
C ALA A 198 23.69 -11.87 -1.51
N ASP A 199 24.99 -12.07 -1.72
CA ASP A 199 25.89 -11.09 -2.33
C ASP A 199 25.53 -10.79 -3.79
N ASP A 200 24.82 -11.68 -4.49
CA ASP A 200 24.40 -11.47 -5.88
C ASP A 200 23.52 -10.23 -6.02
N LEU A 201 22.64 -9.96 -5.05
CA LEU A 201 21.85 -8.72 -5.03
C LEU A 201 22.62 -7.51 -4.51
N ILE A 202 23.53 -7.70 -3.54
CA ILE A 202 24.35 -6.61 -2.98
C ILE A 202 25.23 -6.02 -4.07
N SER A 203 25.86 -6.89 -4.84
CA SER A 203 26.79 -6.54 -5.91
C SER A 203 26.09 -6.27 -7.24
N CYS A 204 24.77 -6.52 -7.34
CA CYS A 204 24.00 -6.30 -8.55
C CYS A 204 24.04 -4.82 -8.97
N PRO A 205 24.53 -4.51 -10.18
CA PRO A 205 24.49 -3.15 -10.70
C PRO A 205 23.05 -2.61 -10.78
N PRO A 206 22.79 -1.37 -10.33
CA PRO A 206 21.43 -0.79 -10.34
C PRO A 206 20.74 -0.80 -11.72
N HIS A 207 21.52 -0.75 -12.80
CA HIS A 207 20.98 -0.80 -14.16
C HIS A 207 20.40 -2.17 -14.53
N LEU A 208 20.92 -3.28 -13.98
CA LEU A 208 20.36 -4.62 -14.19
C LEU A 208 19.02 -4.77 -13.45
N LEU A 209 18.91 -4.28 -12.22
CA LEU A 209 17.63 -4.24 -11.49
C LEU A 209 16.59 -3.41 -12.25
N ARG A 210 17.01 -2.30 -12.86
CA ARG A 210 16.14 -1.49 -13.72
C ARG A 210 15.66 -2.27 -14.95
N LYS A 211 16.55 -2.99 -15.63
CA LYS A 211 16.18 -3.87 -16.76
C LYS A 211 15.19 -4.95 -16.31
N LEU A 212 15.45 -5.61 -15.19
CA LEU A 212 14.55 -6.62 -14.62
C LEU A 212 13.12 -6.08 -14.42
N LEU A 213 12.97 -4.89 -13.81
CA LEU A 213 11.65 -4.28 -13.63
C LEU A 213 10.96 -3.97 -14.96
N LEU A 214 11.70 -3.53 -15.98
CA LEU A 214 11.15 -3.27 -17.31
C LEU A 214 10.68 -4.57 -17.99
N GLU A 215 11.45 -5.66 -17.90
CA GLU A 215 11.05 -6.95 -18.45
C GLU A 215 9.83 -7.53 -17.72
N ILE A 216 9.75 -7.37 -16.39
CA ILE A 216 8.57 -7.75 -15.61
C ILE A 216 7.36 -6.93 -16.06
N LYS A 217 7.51 -5.60 -16.19
CA LYS A 217 6.45 -4.70 -16.64
C LYS A 217 5.92 -5.10 -18.02
N ASP A 218 6.81 -5.39 -18.95
CA ASP A 218 6.48 -5.84 -20.30
C ASP A 218 5.78 -7.21 -20.26
N TYR A 219 6.25 -8.16 -19.43
CA TYR A 219 5.61 -9.45 -19.21
C TYR A 219 4.17 -9.31 -18.69
N ILE A 220 3.97 -8.58 -17.58
CA ILE A 220 2.62 -8.44 -16.98
C ILE A 220 1.64 -7.68 -17.88
N SER A 221 2.14 -6.75 -18.71
CA SER A 221 1.30 -5.99 -19.64
C SER A 221 0.70 -6.84 -20.77
N LYS A 222 1.28 -8.02 -21.03
CA LYS A 222 0.84 -8.96 -22.06
C LYS A 222 -0.10 -10.04 -21.52
N LEU A 223 -0.31 -10.09 -20.21
CA LEU A 223 -1.23 -11.03 -19.59
C LEU A 223 -2.68 -10.61 -19.88
N ALA A 224 -3.56 -11.61 -20.00
CA ALA A 224 -4.99 -11.37 -20.16
C ALA A 224 -5.65 -10.91 -18.86
N ASP A 225 -5.20 -11.50 -17.74
CA ASP A 225 -5.73 -11.20 -16.41
C ASP A 225 -5.07 -9.96 -15.79
N PRO A 226 -5.77 -9.22 -14.92
CA PRO A 226 -5.19 -8.12 -14.18
C PRO A 226 -3.97 -8.59 -13.36
N ALA A 227 -2.85 -7.88 -13.45
CA ALA A 227 -1.60 -8.30 -12.81
C ALA A 227 -0.87 -7.14 -12.11
N LEU A 228 -0.38 -7.39 -10.90
CA LEU A 228 0.45 -6.44 -10.15
C LEU A 228 1.73 -7.11 -9.69
N ALA A 229 2.88 -6.51 -10.01
CA ALA A 229 4.15 -6.91 -9.42
C ALA A 229 4.52 -5.98 -8.25
N LEU A 230 4.63 -6.54 -7.05
CA LEU A 230 5.06 -5.88 -5.83
C LEU A 230 6.56 -6.08 -5.63
N ILE A 231 7.32 -4.99 -5.69
CA ILE A 231 8.77 -4.96 -5.53
C ILE A 231 9.11 -4.56 -4.11
N ASP A 232 9.84 -5.41 -3.39
CA ASP A 232 10.37 -5.11 -2.06
C ASP A 232 11.87 -4.84 -2.17
N CYS A 233 12.28 -3.61 -1.84
CA CYS A 233 13.66 -3.15 -1.97
C CYS A 233 14.36 -2.94 -0.62
N GLU A 234 13.88 -3.57 0.46
CA GLU A 234 14.50 -3.42 1.78
C GLU A 234 16.01 -3.76 1.74
N GLY A 235 16.82 -2.86 2.28
CA GLY A 235 18.27 -3.03 2.36
C GLY A 235 19.04 -2.55 1.13
N LEU A 236 18.36 -2.13 0.05
CA LEU A 236 19.03 -1.45 -1.07
C LEU A 236 19.37 0.00 -0.73
N GLY A 237 20.40 0.54 -1.40
CA GLY A 237 20.75 1.95 -1.29
C GLY A 237 19.59 2.86 -1.75
N LEU A 238 19.45 4.03 -1.10
CA LEU A 238 18.37 4.97 -1.38
C LEU A 238 18.32 5.37 -2.87
N GLU A 239 19.47 5.67 -3.46
CA GLU A 239 19.56 6.08 -4.87
C GLU A 239 19.07 4.98 -5.83
N THR A 240 19.49 3.73 -5.59
CA THR A 240 19.00 2.58 -6.36
C THR A 240 17.49 2.46 -6.22
N THR A 241 16.97 2.54 -4.98
CA THR A 241 15.54 2.41 -4.71
C THR A 241 14.72 3.51 -5.39
N VAL A 242 15.21 4.77 -5.39
CA VAL A 242 14.58 5.88 -6.13
C VAL A 242 14.50 5.56 -7.62
N ARG A 243 15.61 5.10 -8.23
CA ARG A 243 15.65 4.76 -9.67
C ARG A 243 14.68 3.62 -10.03
N LEU A 244 14.46 2.68 -9.13
CA LEU A 244 13.47 1.61 -9.31
C LEU A 244 12.04 2.15 -9.15
N ALA A 245 11.78 2.97 -8.12
CA ALA A 245 10.47 3.56 -7.86
C ALA A 245 10.00 4.47 -9.00
N GLN A 246 10.91 5.12 -9.72
CA GLN A 246 10.60 5.90 -10.93
C GLN A 246 9.98 5.08 -12.07
N LEU A 247 10.14 3.74 -12.06
CA LEU A 247 9.52 2.84 -13.04
C LEU A 247 8.14 2.33 -12.58
N CYS A 248 7.85 2.47 -11.29
CA CYS A 248 6.65 1.95 -10.66
C CYS A 248 5.45 2.86 -10.88
N ASP A 249 4.26 2.27 -10.86
CA ASP A 249 2.99 2.99 -10.92
C ASP A 249 2.49 3.36 -9.53
N ILE A 250 2.85 2.57 -8.52
CA ILE A 250 2.45 2.75 -7.12
C ILE A 250 3.68 2.70 -6.22
N LEU A 251 3.72 3.58 -5.22
CA LEU A 251 4.68 3.53 -4.12
C LEU A 251 3.95 3.40 -2.79
N TYR A 252 4.28 2.37 -2.03
CA TYR A 252 3.82 2.15 -0.66
C TYR A 252 4.93 2.53 0.34
N ILE A 253 4.61 3.39 1.31
CA ILE A 253 5.54 3.78 2.38
C ILE A 253 4.90 3.73 3.77
N ASP A 254 5.71 3.72 4.83
CA ASP A 254 5.22 3.94 6.19
C ASP A 254 5.23 5.43 6.59
N ALA A 255 4.24 5.82 7.39
CA ALA A 255 4.22 7.15 7.99
C ALA A 255 5.25 7.20 9.14
N VAL A 256 6.42 7.76 8.87
CA VAL A 256 7.47 7.92 9.89
C VAL A 256 7.10 9.07 10.86
N THR A 257 6.34 8.75 11.90
CA THR A 257 5.82 9.74 12.87
C THR A 257 6.71 9.94 14.10
N ALA A 258 7.65 9.03 14.39
CA ALA A 258 8.43 9.07 15.62
C ALA A 258 9.39 10.27 15.71
N GLU A 259 9.41 10.98 16.85
CA GLU A 259 10.34 12.10 17.11
C GLU A 259 11.76 11.68 17.52
N SER A 260 12.05 10.37 17.50
CA SER A 260 13.38 9.86 17.79
C SER A 260 14.42 10.31 16.76
N GLY A 261 15.70 10.28 17.12
CA GLY A 261 16.80 10.56 16.17
C GLY A 261 16.75 9.69 14.91
N ARG A 262 16.29 8.42 15.04
CA ARG A 262 16.05 7.52 13.91
C ARG A 262 14.90 8.02 13.02
N GLY A 263 13.81 8.47 13.63
CA GLY A 263 12.66 9.04 12.92
C GLY A 263 12.99 10.33 12.17
N ILE A 264 13.85 11.19 12.72
CA ILE A 264 14.33 12.41 12.04
C ILE A 264 15.10 12.05 10.76
N VAL A 265 16.03 11.08 10.84
CA VAL A 265 16.79 10.63 9.66
C VAL A 265 15.85 10.01 8.63
N ALA A 266 14.95 9.12 9.04
CA ALA A 266 13.99 8.47 8.15
C ALA A 266 13.08 9.48 7.43
N ARG A 267 12.55 10.49 8.12
CA ARG A 267 11.79 11.59 7.48
C ARG A 267 12.61 12.35 6.45
N ARG A 268 13.89 12.64 6.73
CA ARG A 268 14.76 13.34 5.80
C ARG A 268 15.05 12.52 4.55
N GLU A 269 15.35 11.23 4.71
CA GLU A 269 15.58 10.34 3.57
C GLU A 269 14.29 10.13 2.77
N LEU A 270 13.14 10.00 3.43
CA LEU A 270 11.84 9.95 2.77
C LEU A 270 11.53 11.21 1.98
N ALA A 271 11.79 12.40 2.55
CA ALA A 271 11.57 13.67 1.84
C ALA A 271 12.42 13.76 0.57
N LYS A 272 13.70 13.34 0.63
CA LYS A 272 14.56 13.25 -0.56
C LYS A 272 14.03 12.24 -1.59
N PHE A 273 13.57 11.09 -1.11
CA PHE A 273 13.00 10.05 -1.95
C PHE A 273 11.81 10.59 -2.73
N LEU A 274 10.82 11.16 -2.03
CA LEU A 274 9.59 11.69 -2.63
C LEU A 274 9.88 12.85 -3.59
N ALA A 275 10.83 13.73 -3.26
CA ALA A 275 11.23 14.84 -4.12
C ALA A 275 11.84 14.39 -5.46
N ALA A 276 12.34 13.15 -5.55
CA ALA A 276 12.95 12.60 -6.76
C ALA A 276 11.99 11.76 -7.62
N LEU A 277 10.74 11.58 -7.20
CA LEU A 277 9.74 10.79 -7.93
C LEU A 277 8.95 11.66 -8.92
N PRO A 278 8.60 11.11 -10.09
CA PRO A 278 7.71 11.79 -11.02
C PRO A 278 6.28 11.80 -10.48
N SER A 279 5.50 12.80 -10.90
CA SER A 279 4.09 12.96 -10.50
C SER A 279 3.18 11.82 -10.97
N SER A 280 3.65 10.97 -11.87
CA SER A 280 2.94 9.79 -12.35
C SER A 280 2.91 8.63 -11.35
N VAL A 281 3.75 8.65 -10.31
CA VAL A 281 3.76 7.60 -9.28
C VAL A 281 2.65 7.89 -8.28
N ASN A 282 1.73 6.94 -8.11
CA ASN A 282 0.69 7.04 -7.08
C ASN A 282 1.25 6.67 -5.71
N PHE A 283 1.30 7.65 -4.82
CA PHE A 283 1.81 7.51 -3.47
C PHE A 283 0.73 7.02 -2.50
N ARG A 284 1.05 5.99 -1.70
CA ARG A 284 0.15 5.40 -0.69
C ARG A 284 0.90 5.15 0.62
N VAL A 285 0.24 5.46 1.73
CA VAL A 285 0.76 5.18 3.08
C VAL A 285 0.23 3.82 3.52
N LEU A 286 1.10 2.90 3.92
CA LEU A 286 0.81 1.52 4.32
C LEU A 286 -0.32 1.43 5.36
N ASN A 287 -0.27 2.27 6.39
CA ASN A 287 -1.30 2.32 7.46
C ASN A 287 -2.67 2.81 6.98
N GLU A 288 -2.74 3.45 5.82
CA GLU A 288 -3.98 3.99 5.25
C GLU A 288 -4.56 3.09 4.16
N VAL A 289 -3.88 1.98 3.82
CA VAL A 289 -4.35 1.00 2.84
C VAL A 289 -5.15 -0.07 3.58
N LYS A 290 -6.44 -0.16 3.28
CA LYS A 290 -7.30 -1.24 3.79
C LYS A 290 -7.04 -2.52 3.00
N LEU A 291 -6.74 -3.60 3.71
CA LEU A 291 -6.40 -4.93 3.18
C LEU A 291 -7.52 -5.94 3.41
#